data_AF-A0A2U1EWF6-F1
#
_entry.id   AF-A0A2U1EWF6-F1
#
_cell.length_a   1.000
_cell.length_b   1.000
_cell.length_c   1.000
_cell.angle_alpha   90.00
_cell.angle_beta   90.00
_cell.angle_gamma   90.00
#
_symmetry.space_group_name_H-M   'P 1'
#
loop_
_entity.id
_entity.type
_entity.pdbx_description
1 polymer ?
#
loop_
_entity_poly.entity_id
_entity_poly.type
_entity_poly.pdbx_seq_one_letter_code
_entity_poly.pdbx_strand_id
1 'polypeptide(L)'
;MRRLPLLLASTLVALLVLAGCGSGPDRTGAAAIVGDQVITVDEIQAGLRTAVPDLRVAVDQQGAAQGVPPGAPIPPELLAQESRRLVTVRVLHELIAEQSRRDGVVVAPQQVDAALARAGGAEAAARGSGFDAATIRELVADQIAATEIGRRVFDRLSVTVDYAATPDRASAEALAAQVAADPARAAALFGAQGAGAGATGLSLRPGTDQGGGVGQTASSVLFGLPAGTVALAPAGSGSQAGGQDPAQGPWTVIHVRERRLDAPPPGPGVVPAAAVDENTMFGFGLRQLQPLALELGVTVSPRYGAWDPTQLDVVEDEAAAGVVLPVRTTAP
;
A
#
# COMPACT_ATOMS: atom_id res chain seq x y z
N MET A 1 -32.22 -19.00 -74.03
CA MET A 1 -30.77 -19.06 -74.34
C MET A 1 -30.13 -17.73 -73.99
N ARG A 2 -28.92 -17.72 -73.37
CA ARG A 2 -28.04 -16.52 -73.18
C ARG A 2 -28.65 -15.35 -72.35
N ARG A 3 -27.89 -14.47 -71.68
CA ARG A 3 -26.50 -14.46 -71.14
C ARG A 3 -26.43 -13.33 -70.07
N LEU A 4 -25.72 -13.53 -68.97
CA LEU A 4 -25.09 -12.43 -68.19
C LEU A 4 -23.83 -11.93 -68.93
N PRO A 5 -23.19 -10.77 -68.63
CA PRO A 5 -23.07 -10.06 -67.33
C PRO A 5 -23.69 -8.63 -67.38
N LEU A 6 -23.29 -7.53 -66.70
CA LEU A 6 -22.07 -7.15 -65.95
C LEU A 6 -22.29 -5.95 -64.97
N LEU A 7 -21.41 -5.88 -63.95
CA LEU A 7 -21.03 -4.81 -63.00
C LEU A 7 -21.70 -3.42 -63.02
N LEU A 8 -22.08 -2.95 -61.81
CA LEU A 8 -21.80 -1.65 -61.15
C LEU A 8 -22.47 -1.74 -59.74
N ALA A 9 -21.83 -1.82 -58.57
CA ALA A 9 -20.68 -1.15 -57.93
C ALA A 9 -21.13 -0.10 -56.88
N SER A 10 -20.92 -0.42 -55.59
CA SER A 10 -20.75 0.46 -54.41
C SER A 10 -21.91 1.43 -54.05
N THR A 11 -22.12 1.84 -52.79
CA THR A 11 -21.30 1.75 -51.57
C THR A 11 -22.21 1.52 -50.35
N LEU A 12 -21.92 0.52 -49.50
CA LEU A 12 -22.60 0.39 -48.20
C LEU A 12 -21.73 1.03 -47.11
N VAL A 13 -22.22 2.09 -46.46
CA VAL A 13 -21.49 2.76 -45.38
C VAL A 13 -21.61 1.94 -44.10
N ALA A 14 -20.53 1.25 -43.74
CA ALA A 14 -20.41 0.58 -42.46
C ALA A 14 -20.17 1.61 -41.35
N LEU A 15 -21.22 1.97 -40.61
CA LEU A 15 -21.13 2.76 -39.38
C LEU A 15 -20.48 1.91 -38.27
N LEU A 16 -19.14 1.90 -38.27
CA LEU A 16 -18.31 1.35 -37.21
C LEU A 16 -18.48 2.18 -35.93
N VAL A 17 -19.48 1.83 -35.13
CA VAL A 17 -19.62 2.32 -33.76
C VAL A 17 -18.54 1.65 -32.92
N LEU A 18 -17.36 2.27 -32.85
CA LEU A 18 -16.39 1.98 -31.81
C LEU A 18 -16.99 2.42 -30.48
N ALA A 19 -17.57 1.48 -29.74
CA ALA A 19 -17.86 1.66 -28.33
C ALA A 19 -16.52 1.82 -27.59
N GLY A 20 -16.16 3.06 -27.27
CA GLY A 20 -14.88 3.37 -26.62
C GLY A 20 -14.83 2.82 -25.20
N CYS A 21 -13.94 1.86 -24.95
CA CYS A 21 -13.60 1.39 -23.61
C CYS A 21 -12.85 2.51 -22.84
N GLY A 22 -13.61 3.43 -22.23
CA GLY A 22 -13.06 4.58 -21.52
C GLY A 22 -14.11 5.55 -20.94
N SER A 23 -15.34 5.09 -20.71
CA SER A 23 -16.46 5.93 -20.26
C SER A 23 -16.44 6.15 -18.72
N GLY A 24 -15.55 7.02 -18.26
CA GLY A 24 -15.59 7.64 -16.94
C GLY A 24 -14.95 9.04 -17.03
N PRO A 25 -15.43 10.05 -16.28
CA PRO A 25 -14.93 11.41 -16.41
C PRO A 25 -13.44 11.52 -16.08
N ASP A 26 -12.71 12.23 -16.93
CA ASP A 26 -11.37 12.81 -16.73
C ASP A 26 -10.34 11.98 -15.94
N ARG A 27 -10.19 10.70 -16.31
CA ARG A 27 -8.97 9.92 -15.98
C ARG A 27 -7.71 10.45 -16.69
N THR A 28 -7.88 11.34 -17.67
CA THR A 28 -6.80 12.05 -18.38
C THR A 28 -6.08 13.00 -17.43
N GLY A 29 -4.83 12.69 -17.07
CA GLY A 29 -4.06 13.49 -16.10
C GLY A 29 -4.18 13.02 -14.65
N ALA A 30 -4.78 11.85 -14.39
CA ALA A 30 -4.70 11.19 -13.09
C ALA A 30 -3.25 10.69 -12.82
N ALA A 31 -2.77 10.94 -11.61
CA ALA A 31 -1.58 10.31 -11.04
C ALA A 31 -1.97 9.00 -10.31
N ALA A 32 -3.06 9.03 -9.56
CA ALA A 32 -3.72 7.86 -8.96
C ALA A 32 -5.23 8.09 -8.83
N ILE A 33 -5.98 7.01 -8.60
CA ILE A 33 -7.43 7.02 -8.38
C ILE A 33 -7.74 6.15 -7.16
N VAL A 34 -8.55 6.68 -6.24
CA VAL A 34 -8.97 6.02 -4.99
C VAL A 34 -10.51 6.03 -4.94
N GLY A 35 -11.13 4.95 -5.42
CA GLY A 35 -12.59 4.92 -5.64
C GLY A 35 -13.01 5.97 -6.69
N ASP A 36 -13.80 6.95 -6.26
CA ASP A 36 -14.23 8.07 -7.08
C ASP A 36 -13.26 9.28 -7.04
N GLN A 37 -12.26 9.29 -6.14
CA GLN A 37 -11.31 10.40 -6.01
C GLN A 37 -10.15 10.29 -7.00
N VAL A 38 -9.77 11.41 -7.63
CA VAL A 38 -8.69 11.49 -8.62
C VAL A 38 -7.58 12.38 -8.10
N ILE A 39 -6.45 11.78 -7.75
CA ILE A 39 -5.22 12.49 -7.39
C ILE A 39 -4.55 12.92 -8.69
N THR A 40 -4.34 14.23 -8.89
CA THR A 40 -3.93 14.76 -10.20
C THR A 40 -2.42 14.73 -10.40
N VAL A 41 -2.00 14.69 -11.66
CA VAL A 41 -0.61 14.90 -12.06
C VAL A 41 -0.07 16.25 -11.57
N ASP A 42 -0.89 17.30 -11.61
CA ASP A 42 -0.44 18.67 -11.30
C ASP A 42 -0.19 18.88 -9.80
N GLU A 43 -0.93 18.19 -8.92
CA GLU A 43 -0.63 18.14 -7.47
C GLU A 43 0.71 17.46 -7.19
N ILE A 44 0.99 16.32 -7.83
CA ILE A 44 2.28 15.63 -7.66
C ILE A 44 3.43 16.47 -8.23
N GLN A 45 3.21 17.18 -9.35
CA GLN A 45 4.16 18.16 -9.88
C GLN A 45 4.28 19.42 -9.02
N ALA A 46 3.28 19.76 -8.19
CA ALA A 46 3.38 20.81 -7.18
C ALA A 46 4.22 20.36 -5.98
N GLY A 47 3.91 19.19 -5.41
CA GLY A 47 4.71 18.58 -4.34
C GLY A 47 6.18 18.42 -4.73
N LEU A 48 6.45 17.91 -5.94
CA LEU A 48 7.83 17.74 -6.42
C LEU A 48 8.57 19.07 -6.57
N ARG A 49 7.89 20.15 -6.99
CA ARG A 49 8.48 21.50 -7.02
C ARG A 49 8.81 22.04 -5.62
N THR A 50 8.01 21.69 -4.62
CA THR A 50 8.28 21.99 -3.20
C THR A 50 9.43 21.13 -2.65
N ALA A 51 9.57 19.88 -3.10
CA ALA A 51 10.61 18.95 -2.66
C ALA A 51 12.00 19.18 -3.27
N VAL A 52 12.09 19.66 -4.52
CA VAL A 52 13.36 19.85 -5.26
C VAL A 52 14.45 20.65 -4.52
N PRO A 53 14.16 21.72 -3.75
CA PRO A 53 15.17 22.41 -2.94
C PRO A 53 15.78 21.52 -1.85
N ASP A 54 14.95 20.79 -1.10
CA ASP A 54 15.41 19.88 -0.03
C ASP A 54 16.16 18.67 -0.62
N LEU A 55 15.67 18.11 -1.73
CA LEU A 55 16.39 17.08 -2.49
C LEU A 55 17.76 17.56 -2.97
N ARG A 56 17.89 18.83 -3.39
CA ARG A 56 19.20 19.37 -3.80
C ARG A 56 20.18 19.40 -2.63
N VAL A 57 19.71 19.84 -1.45
CA VAL A 57 20.55 19.85 -0.24
C VAL A 57 21.00 18.44 0.14
N ALA A 58 20.11 17.44 0.05
CA ALA A 58 20.47 16.03 0.29
C ALA A 58 21.51 15.51 -0.73
N VAL A 59 21.30 15.78 -2.04
CA VAL A 59 22.24 15.39 -3.11
C VAL A 59 23.60 16.07 -2.94
N ASP A 60 23.66 17.36 -2.61
CA ASP A 60 24.93 18.07 -2.41
C ASP A 60 25.67 17.57 -1.15
N GLN A 61 24.95 17.22 -0.07
CA GLN A 61 25.55 16.61 1.13
C GLN A 61 26.13 15.21 0.86
N GLN A 62 25.37 14.35 0.17
CA GLN A 62 25.84 13.01 -0.21
C GLN A 62 27.00 13.10 -1.23
N GLY A 63 26.90 14.02 -2.19
CA GLY A 63 27.92 14.28 -3.20
C GLY A 63 29.24 14.77 -2.61
N ALA A 64 29.20 15.63 -1.59
CA ALA A 64 30.40 16.11 -0.89
C ALA A 64 31.24 14.96 -0.29
N ALA A 65 30.60 13.91 0.24
CA ALA A 65 31.28 12.71 0.74
C ALA A 65 31.92 11.85 -0.38
N GLN A 66 31.55 12.10 -1.64
CA GLN A 66 32.04 11.40 -2.84
C GLN A 66 32.92 12.29 -3.73
N GLY A 67 33.21 13.52 -3.32
CA GLY A 67 34.00 14.49 -4.10
C GLY A 67 33.25 15.16 -5.25
N VAL A 68 31.91 15.01 -5.32
CA VAL A 68 31.06 15.66 -6.32
C VAL A 68 30.86 17.14 -5.94
N PRO A 69 31.03 18.09 -6.87
CA PRO A 69 30.81 19.51 -6.58
C PRO A 69 29.32 19.83 -6.37
N PRO A 70 28.98 20.80 -5.49
CA PRO A 70 27.59 21.18 -5.23
C PRO A 70 26.92 21.78 -6.46
N GLY A 71 25.60 21.59 -6.56
CA GLY A 71 24.80 22.00 -7.73
C GLY A 71 24.75 20.95 -8.84
N ALA A 72 25.35 19.77 -8.66
CA ALA A 72 25.19 18.63 -9.58
C ALA A 72 23.70 18.28 -9.79
N PRO A 73 23.27 17.86 -11.00
CA PRO A 73 21.87 17.53 -11.26
C PRO A 73 21.31 16.47 -10.31
N ILE A 74 20.04 16.62 -9.90
CA ILE A 74 19.34 15.59 -9.12
C ILE A 74 19.18 14.34 -10.02
N PRO A 75 19.56 13.14 -9.57
CA PRO A 75 19.37 11.92 -10.36
C PRO A 75 17.89 11.69 -10.73
N PRO A 76 17.57 11.28 -11.97
CA PRO A 76 16.21 10.96 -12.39
C PRO A 76 15.52 9.94 -11.46
N GLU A 77 16.28 8.99 -10.95
CA GLU A 77 15.82 7.90 -10.08
C GLU A 77 15.38 8.43 -8.70
N LEU A 78 16.05 9.47 -8.19
CA LEU A 78 15.65 10.15 -6.95
C LEU A 78 14.40 11.01 -7.17
N LEU A 79 14.25 11.65 -8.34
CA LEU A 79 13.02 12.34 -8.72
C LEU A 79 11.85 11.36 -8.90
N ALA A 80 12.10 10.15 -9.41
CA ALA A 80 11.12 9.08 -9.53
C ALA A 80 10.72 8.52 -8.15
N GLN A 81 11.68 8.29 -7.26
CA GLN A 81 11.44 7.87 -5.88
C GLN A 81 10.58 8.90 -5.12
N GLU A 82 10.93 10.19 -5.20
CA GLU A 82 10.14 11.25 -4.58
C GLU A 82 8.74 11.34 -5.20
N SER A 83 8.65 11.21 -6.54
CA SER A 83 7.37 11.19 -7.24
C SER A 83 6.46 10.04 -6.77
N ARG A 84 7.01 8.84 -6.52
CA ARG A 84 6.28 7.72 -5.92
C ARG A 84 5.84 8.04 -4.50
N ARG A 85 6.75 8.53 -3.65
CA ARG A 85 6.47 8.95 -2.26
C ARG A 85 5.30 9.94 -2.17
N LEU A 86 5.26 10.93 -3.07
CA LEU A 86 4.20 11.93 -3.15
C LEU A 86 2.84 11.32 -3.56
N VAL A 87 2.83 10.36 -4.48
CA VAL A 87 1.60 9.62 -4.84
C VAL A 87 1.13 8.75 -3.66
N THR A 88 2.03 7.99 -3.02
CA THR A 88 1.71 7.20 -1.82
C THR A 88 1.08 8.06 -0.73
N VAL A 89 1.67 9.22 -0.43
CA VAL A 89 1.16 10.15 0.59
C VAL A 89 -0.26 10.61 0.27
N ARG A 90 -0.56 10.98 -0.99
CA ARG A 90 -1.91 11.41 -1.38
C ARG A 90 -2.90 10.24 -1.44
N VAL A 91 -2.49 9.04 -1.84
CA VAL A 91 -3.35 7.84 -1.77
C VAL A 91 -3.68 7.48 -0.32
N LEU A 92 -2.70 7.56 0.59
CA LEU A 92 -2.93 7.34 2.02
C LEU A 92 -3.84 8.41 2.63
N HIS A 93 -3.72 9.68 2.23
CA HIS A 93 -4.62 10.76 2.65
C HIS A 93 -6.09 10.43 2.35
N GLU A 94 -6.41 10.09 1.09
CA GLU A 94 -7.78 9.72 0.69
C GLU A 94 -8.30 8.49 1.45
N LEU A 95 -7.46 7.47 1.65
CA LEU A 95 -7.82 6.27 2.42
C LEU A 95 -8.08 6.58 3.91
N ILE A 96 -7.27 7.44 4.52
CA ILE A 96 -7.45 7.88 5.91
C ILE A 96 -8.72 8.74 6.05
N ALA A 97 -8.97 9.65 5.11
CA ALA A 97 -10.17 10.49 5.09
C ALA A 97 -11.45 9.65 4.96
N GLU A 98 -11.48 8.70 4.02
CA GLU A 98 -12.62 7.80 3.80
C GLU A 98 -12.84 6.84 4.98
N GLN A 99 -11.77 6.23 5.53
CA GLN A 99 -11.92 5.38 6.72
C GLN A 99 -12.38 6.19 7.94
N SER A 100 -11.86 7.41 8.12
CA SER A 100 -12.29 8.31 9.21
C SER A 100 -13.76 8.70 9.08
N ARG A 101 -14.23 8.94 7.85
CA ARG A 101 -15.64 9.22 7.53
C ARG A 101 -16.55 8.03 7.83
N ARG A 102 -16.08 6.79 7.60
CA ARG A 102 -16.82 5.54 7.93
C ARG A 102 -16.89 5.29 9.44
N ASP A 103 -15.77 5.47 10.15
CA ASP A 103 -15.68 5.17 11.58
C ASP A 103 -16.17 6.32 12.49
N GLY A 104 -16.40 7.52 11.94
CA GLY A 104 -16.68 8.71 12.76
C GLY A 104 -15.46 9.15 13.56
N VAL A 105 -14.28 9.09 12.96
CA VAL A 105 -13.04 9.68 13.50
C VAL A 105 -13.00 11.14 13.10
N VAL A 106 -12.82 12.03 14.08
CA VAL A 106 -12.76 13.48 13.88
C VAL A 106 -11.53 14.01 14.59
N VAL A 107 -10.59 14.55 13.83
CA VAL A 107 -9.41 15.24 14.37
C VAL A 107 -9.75 16.72 14.57
N ALA A 108 -9.66 17.19 15.81
CA ALA A 108 -9.92 18.59 16.13
C ALA A 108 -8.69 19.45 15.73
N PRO A 109 -8.86 20.63 15.10
CA PRO A 109 -7.74 21.48 14.69
C PRO A 109 -6.74 21.77 15.83
N GLN A 110 -7.24 21.90 17.07
CA GLN A 110 -6.43 22.16 18.25
C GLN A 110 -5.50 20.99 18.63
N GLN A 111 -5.84 19.74 18.25
CA GLN A 111 -4.95 18.59 18.41
C GLN A 111 -3.78 18.67 17.42
N VAL A 112 -4.06 19.10 16.18
CA VAL A 112 -3.05 19.33 15.13
C VAL A 112 -2.13 20.49 15.54
N ASP A 113 -2.69 21.60 16.03
CA ASP A 113 -1.91 22.74 16.55
C ASP A 113 -1.02 22.32 17.74
N ALA A 114 -1.56 21.55 18.70
CA ALA A 114 -0.80 21.06 19.84
C ALA A 114 0.32 20.09 19.43
N ALA A 115 0.08 19.24 18.44
CA ALA A 115 1.09 18.33 17.90
C ALA A 115 2.20 19.11 17.17
N LEU A 116 1.85 20.07 16.31
CA LEU A 116 2.79 20.94 15.59
C LEU A 116 3.59 21.86 16.53
N ALA A 117 3.00 22.30 17.64
CA ALA A 117 3.71 23.08 18.67
C ALA A 117 4.91 22.31 19.26
N ARG A 118 4.84 20.96 19.36
CA ARG A 118 5.98 20.12 19.78
C ARG A 118 7.18 20.21 18.82
N ALA A 119 6.93 20.53 17.55
CA ALA A 119 7.95 20.73 16.50
C ALA A 119 8.32 22.21 16.26
N GLY A 120 7.73 23.15 17.01
CA GLY A 120 7.95 24.59 16.83
C GLY A 120 7.09 25.27 15.75
N GLY A 121 6.03 24.61 15.28
CA GLY A 121 5.11 25.12 14.25
C GLY A 121 5.20 24.39 12.91
N ALA A 122 4.25 24.64 12.01
CA ALA A 122 4.16 23.96 10.71
C ALA A 122 5.32 24.33 9.79
N GLU A 123 5.69 25.62 9.77
CA GLU A 123 6.84 26.17 9.04
C GLU A 123 8.16 25.63 9.59
N ALA A 124 8.21 25.31 10.89
CA ALA A 124 9.39 24.75 11.52
C ALA A 124 9.62 23.29 11.12
N ALA A 125 8.53 22.51 11.05
CA ALA A 125 8.51 21.10 10.64
C ALA A 125 8.60 20.88 9.12
N ALA A 126 8.21 21.86 8.31
CA ALA A 126 8.31 21.79 6.84
C ALA A 126 9.75 21.81 6.30
N ARG A 127 10.69 22.44 7.00
CA ARG A 127 12.08 22.59 6.53
C ARG A 127 12.80 21.24 6.46
N GLY A 128 13.27 20.85 5.27
CA GLY A 128 13.96 19.57 5.07
C GLY A 128 13.03 18.36 4.91
N SER A 129 11.71 18.58 4.78
CA SER A 129 10.70 17.52 4.67
C SER A 129 10.23 17.24 3.23
N GLY A 130 10.59 18.12 2.29
CA GLY A 130 10.05 18.17 0.93
C GLY A 130 8.59 18.66 0.83
N PHE A 131 7.99 19.11 1.93
CA PHE A 131 6.60 19.58 1.99
C PHE A 131 6.48 21.05 2.42
N ASP A 132 5.34 21.65 2.13
CA ASP A 132 4.96 22.96 2.66
C ASP A 132 4.21 22.85 4.01
N ALA A 133 4.04 23.99 4.68
CA ALA A 133 3.40 24.06 5.99
C ALA A 133 1.90 23.66 5.99
N ALA A 134 1.23 23.69 4.83
CA ALA A 134 -0.15 23.22 4.69
C ALA A 134 -0.19 21.69 4.63
N THR A 135 0.63 21.09 3.76
CA THR A 135 0.79 19.64 3.63
C THR A 135 1.28 19.01 4.94
N ILE A 136 2.18 19.68 5.68
CA ILE A 136 2.61 19.23 7.02
C ILE A 136 1.46 19.24 8.03
N ARG A 137 0.53 20.19 7.95
CA ARG A 137 -0.67 20.22 8.80
C ARG A 137 -1.65 19.11 8.44
N GLU A 138 -1.80 18.78 7.16
CA GLU A 138 -2.56 17.62 6.67
C GLU A 138 -1.95 16.32 7.21
N LEU A 139 -0.65 16.10 7.00
CA LEU A 139 0.07 14.89 7.46
C LEU A 139 -0.01 14.66 8.97
N VAL A 140 -0.02 15.71 9.78
CA VAL A 140 -0.20 15.58 11.24
C VAL A 140 -1.66 15.27 11.60
N ALA A 141 -2.65 15.78 10.86
CA ALA A 141 -4.05 15.35 11.03
C ALA A 141 -4.22 13.87 10.64
N ASP A 142 -3.65 13.45 9.51
CA ASP A 142 -3.66 12.07 9.02
C ASP A 142 -3.01 11.11 10.01
N GLN A 143 -1.88 11.50 10.62
CA GLN A 143 -1.22 10.72 11.67
C GLN A 143 -2.12 10.52 12.90
N ILE A 144 -2.81 11.57 13.35
CA ILE A 144 -3.74 11.48 14.49
C ILE A 144 -4.95 10.60 14.13
N ALA A 145 -5.49 10.76 12.92
CA ALA A 145 -6.63 9.98 12.42
C ALA A 145 -6.31 8.48 12.30
N ALA A 146 -5.20 8.13 11.63
CA ALA A 146 -4.75 6.73 11.50
C ALA A 146 -4.43 6.11 12.86
N THR A 147 -3.83 6.86 13.80
CA THR A 147 -3.60 6.40 15.18
C THR A 147 -4.92 6.05 15.90
N GLU A 148 -5.97 6.85 15.72
CA GLU A 148 -7.30 6.60 16.29
C GLU A 148 -8.02 5.41 15.62
N ILE A 149 -7.94 5.29 14.29
CA ILE A 149 -8.40 4.10 13.54
C ILE A 149 -7.73 2.83 14.09
N GLY A 150 -6.41 2.87 14.30
CA GLY A 150 -5.65 1.79 14.93
C GLY A 150 -6.16 1.45 16.33
N ARG A 151 -6.26 2.44 17.23
CA ARG A 151 -6.71 2.24 18.63
C ARG A 151 -8.07 1.56 18.73
N ARG A 152 -9.01 1.86 17.83
CA ARG A 152 -10.37 1.30 17.82
C ARG A 152 -10.43 -0.19 17.56
N VAL A 153 -9.44 -0.76 16.89
CA VAL A 153 -9.43 -2.19 16.52
C VAL A 153 -8.27 -3.00 17.13
N PHE A 154 -7.17 -2.38 17.55
CA PHE A 154 -5.96 -3.07 18.03
C PHE A 154 -6.25 -4.15 19.09
N ASP A 155 -6.93 -3.79 20.19
CA ASP A 155 -7.27 -4.72 21.27
C ASP A 155 -8.37 -5.73 20.90
N ARG A 156 -9.10 -5.49 19.81
CA ARG A 156 -10.22 -6.32 19.34
C ARG A 156 -9.86 -7.21 18.15
N LEU A 157 -8.68 -7.00 17.58
CA LEU A 157 -8.18 -7.75 16.43
C LEU A 157 -7.58 -9.08 16.86
N SER A 158 -7.98 -10.13 16.15
CA SER A 158 -7.22 -11.37 16.05
C SER A 158 -7.35 -11.94 14.64
N VAL A 159 -6.27 -12.49 14.10
CA VAL A 159 -6.28 -13.17 12.80
C VAL A 159 -5.82 -14.62 12.95
N THR A 160 -6.36 -15.51 12.14
CA THR A 160 -5.91 -16.90 12.03
C THR A 160 -5.31 -17.09 10.64
N VAL A 161 -4.01 -17.38 10.57
CA VAL A 161 -3.24 -17.39 9.31
C VAL A 161 -2.48 -18.70 9.08
N ASP A 162 -2.27 -19.01 7.80
CA ASP A 162 -1.13 -19.82 7.35
C ASP A 162 -0.13 -18.90 6.65
N TYR A 163 1.16 -19.23 6.68
CA TYR A 163 2.16 -18.58 5.83
C TYR A 163 3.31 -19.51 5.47
N ALA A 164 4.03 -19.18 4.39
CA ALA A 164 5.40 -19.64 4.17
C ALA A 164 6.22 -18.59 3.41
N ALA A 165 7.54 -18.63 3.59
CA ALA A 165 8.49 -17.95 2.73
C ALA A 165 8.77 -18.80 1.48
N THR A 166 8.96 -18.12 0.35
CA THR A 166 9.39 -18.70 -0.93
C THR A 166 10.67 -18.00 -1.41
N PRO A 167 11.55 -18.68 -2.17
CA PRO A 167 12.86 -18.13 -2.56
C PRO A 167 12.76 -16.98 -3.56
N ASP A 168 11.69 -16.93 -4.34
CA ASP A 168 11.47 -15.99 -5.45
C ASP A 168 9.96 -15.69 -5.61
N ARG A 169 9.64 -14.73 -6.49
CA ARG A 169 8.27 -14.30 -6.79
C ARG A 169 7.44 -15.35 -7.51
N ALA A 170 8.01 -16.06 -8.49
CA ALA A 170 7.27 -17.03 -9.30
C ALA A 170 6.80 -18.22 -8.45
N SER A 171 7.63 -18.64 -7.48
CA SER A 171 7.32 -19.60 -6.43
C SER A 171 6.19 -19.08 -5.51
N ALA A 172 6.21 -17.78 -5.18
CA ALA A 172 5.15 -17.14 -4.39
C ALA A 172 3.80 -17.14 -5.12
N GLU A 173 3.79 -16.72 -6.39
CA GLU A 173 2.61 -16.70 -7.26
C GLU A 173 2.05 -18.11 -7.48
N ALA A 174 2.92 -19.10 -7.74
CA ALA A 174 2.51 -20.50 -7.92
C ALA A 174 1.91 -21.12 -6.64
N LEU A 175 2.44 -20.79 -5.45
CA LEU A 175 1.86 -21.22 -4.17
C LEU A 175 0.55 -20.48 -3.88
N ALA A 176 0.51 -19.16 -4.05
CA ALA A 176 -0.66 -18.33 -3.78
C ALA A 176 -1.84 -18.72 -4.68
N ALA A 177 -1.62 -18.96 -5.97
CA ALA A 177 -2.64 -19.42 -6.91
C ALA A 177 -3.21 -20.80 -6.54
N GLN A 178 -2.37 -21.73 -6.06
CA GLN A 178 -2.83 -23.04 -5.59
C GLN A 178 -3.70 -22.93 -4.33
N VAL A 179 -3.28 -22.13 -3.34
CA VAL A 179 -4.04 -21.93 -2.10
C VAL A 179 -5.34 -21.15 -2.35
N ALA A 180 -5.33 -20.15 -3.24
CA ALA A 180 -6.54 -19.43 -3.62
C ALA A 180 -7.53 -20.30 -4.42
N ALA A 181 -7.04 -21.27 -5.20
CA ALA A 181 -7.88 -22.20 -5.93
C ALA A 181 -8.47 -23.33 -5.06
N ASP A 182 -7.74 -23.78 -4.03
CA ASP A 182 -8.14 -24.83 -3.09
C ASP A 182 -7.61 -24.51 -1.66
N PRO A 183 -8.35 -23.68 -0.88
CA PRO A 183 -7.93 -23.30 0.46
C PRO A 183 -7.99 -24.45 1.48
N ALA A 184 -8.71 -25.54 1.18
CA ALA A 184 -8.71 -26.74 2.04
C ALA A 184 -7.35 -27.45 2.02
N ARG A 185 -6.59 -27.34 0.92
CA ARG A 185 -5.21 -27.85 0.81
C ARG A 185 -4.15 -26.92 1.39
N ALA A 186 -4.49 -25.71 1.85
CA ALA A 186 -3.56 -24.71 2.37
C ALA A 186 -2.52 -25.30 3.33
N ALA A 187 -2.97 -26.01 4.38
CA ALA A 187 -2.08 -26.55 5.40
C ALA A 187 -1.03 -27.53 4.85
N ALA A 188 -1.38 -28.32 3.83
CA ALA A 188 -0.46 -29.24 3.16
C ALA A 188 0.50 -28.52 2.20
N LEU A 189 0.02 -27.48 1.50
CA LEU A 189 0.82 -26.67 0.59
C LEU A 189 1.87 -25.82 1.31
N PHE A 190 1.51 -25.22 2.45
CA PHE A 190 2.46 -24.50 3.31
C PHE A 190 3.41 -25.45 4.04
N GLY A 191 2.92 -26.59 4.55
CA GLY A 191 3.76 -27.62 5.18
C GLY A 191 4.80 -28.25 4.23
N ALA A 192 4.52 -28.26 2.92
CA ALA A 192 5.43 -28.77 1.90
C ALA A 192 6.65 -27.85 1.61
N GLN A 193 6.66 -26.59 2.09
CA GLN A 193 7.80 -25.67 1.87
C GLN A 193 9.03 -26.02 2.73
N GLY A 194 8.89 -26.94 3.69
CA GLY A 194 9.99 -27.44 4.52
C GLY A 194 9.94 -26.96 5.98
N ALA A 195 10.69 -27.63 6.85
CA ALA A 195 10.71 -27.33 8.28
C ALA A 195 11.26 -25.92 8.55
N GLY A 196 10.47 -25.08 9.21
CA GLY A 196 10.83 -23.69 9.51
C GLY A 196 10.58 -22.69 8.38
N ALA A 197 10.23 -23.14 7.16
CA ALA A 197 9.90 -22.26 6.04
C ALA A 197 8.49 -21.64 6.14
N GLY A 198 7.62 -22.18 6.99
CA GLY A 198 6.25 -21.70 7.16
C GLY A 198 5.56 -22.26 8.40
N ALA A 199 4.32 -21.82 8.63
CA ALA A 199 3.47 -22.22 9.74
C ALA A 199 1.99 -22.23 9.32
N THR A 200 1.16 -22.97 10.05
CA THR A 200 -0.27 -23.14 9.73
C THR A 200 -1.16 -22.99 10.96
N GLY A 201 -2.35 -22.43 10.77
CA GLY A 201 -3.34 -22.22 11.83
C GLY A 201 -2.88 -21.30 12.97
N LEU A 202 -1.94 -20.39 12.74
CA LEU A 202 -1.45 -19.46 13.76
C LEU A 202 -2.51 -18.41 14.08
N SER A 203 -2.96 -18.38 15.34
CA SER A 203 -3.80 -17.29 15.86
C SER A 203 -2.91 -16.18 16.43
N LEU A 204 -2.99 -14.99 15.84
CA LEU A 204 -2.13 -13.84 16.13
C LEU A 204 -2.95 -12.61 16.52
N ARG A 205 -2.35 -11.73 17.34
CA ARG A 205 -2.89 -10.42 17.75
C ARG A 205 -1.77 -9.38 17.65
N PRO A 206 -2.04 -8.12 17.33
CA PRO A 206 -0.99 -7.14 17.06
C PRO A 206 -0.14 -6.81 18.29
N GLY A 207 -0.69 -6.95 19.50
CA GLY A 207 0.01 -6.77 20.77
C GLY A 207 0.85 -7.95 21.26
N THR A 208 0.93 -9.07 20.53
CA THR A 208 1.68 -10.27 20.96
C THR A 208 3.09 -10.28 20.38
N ASP A 209 4.12 -9.98 21.17
CA ASP A 209 5.51 -10.01 20.69
C ASP A 209 5.92 -11.39 20.15
N GLN A 210 6.47 -11.43 18.93
CA GLN A 210 6.98 -12.64 18.27
C GLN A 210 8.52 -12.78 18.32
N GLY A 211 9.20 -12.02 19.20
CA GLY A 211 10.65 -11.99 19.34
C GLY A 211 11.33 -10.80 18.66
N GLY A 212 10.57 -9.73 18.38
CA GLY A 212 11.02 -8.52 17.68
C GLY A 212 10.39 -7.22 18.20
N GLY A 213 9.63 -7.30 19.29
CA GLY A 213 8.83 -6.21 19.82
C GLY A 213 7.46 -6.10 19.17
N VAL A 214 6.55 -5.45 19.89
CA VAL A 214 5.18 -5.14 19.40
C VAL A 214 5.24 -4.22 18.18
N GLY A 215 6.22 -3.31 18.08
CA GLY A 215 6.44 -2.46 16.91
C GLY A 215 6.57 -3.24 15.60
N GLN A 216 7.42 -4.28 15.57
CA GLN A 216 7.59 -5.13 14.40
C GLN A 216 6.38 -6.04 14.15
N THR A 217 5.71 -6.50 15.22
CA THR A 217 4.55 -7.39 15.07
C THR A 217 3.34 -6.63 14.51
N ALA A 218 2.96 -5.50 15.12
CA ALA A 218 1.79 -4.72 14.74
C ALA A 218 1.93 -4.06 13.35
N SER A 219 3.15 -3.79 12.88
CA SER A 219 3.41 -3.30 11.52
C SER A 219 3.36 -4.38 10.43
N SER A 220 3.11 -5.65 10.78
CA SER A 220 3.00 -6.76 9.83
C SER A 220 1.74 -6.69 8.95
N VAL A 221 1.89 -6.98 7.66
CA VAL A 221 0.81 -6.97 6.65
C VAL A 221 -0.38 -7.85 7.03
N LEU A 222 -0.15 -8.93 7.78
CA LEU A 222 -1.17 -9.94 8.12
C LEU A 222 -2.32 -9.40 8.98
N PHE A 223 -2.18 -8.23 9.61
CA PHE A 223 -3.24 -7.59 10.39
C PHE A 223 -4.18 -6.71 9.54
N GLY A 224 -3.73 -6.27 8.36
CA GLY A 224 -4.54 -5.50 7.41
C GLY A 224 -5.29 -6.37 6.39
N LEU A 225 -4.75 -7.53 6.03
CA LEU A 225 -5.33 -8.40 5.00
C LEU A 225 -6.75 -8.91 5.36
N PRO A 226 -7.72 -8.90 4.43
CA PRO A 226 -9.07 -9.44 4.66
C PRO A 226 -9.09 -10.96 4.87
N ALA A 227 -10.08 -11.46 5.61
CA ALA A 227 -10.34 -12.90 5.71
C ALA A 227 -10.78 -13.49 4.36
N GLY A 228 -10.41 -14.74 4.10
CA GLY A 228 -10.68 -15.39 2.80
C GLY A 228 -9.78 -14.85 1.68
N THR A 229 -8.56 -14.42 1.99
CA THR A 229 -7.57 -13.99 1.00
C THR A 229 -6.25 -14.74 1.12
N VAL A 230 -5.52 -14.83 0.00
CA VAL A 230 -4.12 -15.21 -0.06
C VAL A 230 -3.34 -14.02 -0.61
N ALA A 231 -2.42 -13.49 0.17
CA ALA A 231 -1.50 -12.46 -0.26
C ALA A 231 -0.11 -13.03 -0.55
N LEU A 232 0.62 -12.38 -1.44
CA LEU A 232 2.06 -12.53 -1.63
C LEU A 232 2.71 -11.15 -1.52
N ALA A 233 3.76 -11.05 -0.71
CA ALA A 233 4.47 -9.79 -0.43
C ALA A 233 5.98 -10.03 -0.36
N PRO A 234 6.83 -9.05 -0.75
CA PRO A 234 8.28 -9.21 -0.66
C PRO A 234 8.72 -9.29 0.81
N ALA A 235 9.61 -10.23 1.13
CA ALA A 235 10.06 -10.45 2.51
C ALA A 235 11.09 -9.37 2.91
N GLY A 236 10.86 -8.71 4.05
CA GLY A 236 11.72 -7.61 4.51
C GLY A 236 11.36 -6.25 3.90
N SER A 237 10.08 -5.99 3.64
CA SER A 237 9.52 -4.76 3.08
C SER A 237 9.69 -3.51 3.98
N GLY A 238 10.94 -3.05 4.12
CA GLY A 238 11.30 -1.69 4.48
C GLY A 238 11.96 -0.99 3.28
N SER A 239 11.98 0.34 3.27
CA SER A 239 12.43 1.18 2.14
C SER A 239 13.95 1.20 1.89
N GLN A 240 14.65 0.09 2.17
CA GLN A 240 16.10 -0.07 2.06
C GLN A 240 16.53 -1.24 1.16
N ALA A 241 15.63 -1.75 0.31
CA ALA A 241 15.93 -2.77 -0.71
C ALA A 241 16.78 -2.20 -1.87
N GLY A 242 18.04 -1.86 -1.58
CA GLY A 242 18.95 -1.22 -2.54
C GLY A 242 19.52 -2.18 -3.57
N GLY A 243 19.09 -2.05 -4.83
CA GLY A 243 19.80 -2.57 -6.00
C GLY A 243 19.70 -4.09 -6.26
N GLN A 244 18.73 -4.77 -5.65
CA GLN A 244 18.47 -6.20 -5.89
C GLN A 244 17.08 -6.36 -6.52
N ASP A 245 16.99 -7.14 -7.61
CA ASP A 245 15.75 -7.39 -8.35
C ASP A 245 14.68 -8.00 -7.41
N PRO A 246 13.54 -7.32 -7.17
CA PRO A 246 12.53 -7.80 -6.23
C PRO A 246 11.89 -9.12 -6.66
N ALA A 247 11.91 -9.48 -7.95
CA ALA A 247 11.43 -10.79 -8.41
C ALA A 247 12.35 -11.95 -7.96
N GLN A 248 13.64 -11.67 -7.72
CA GLN A 248 14.66 -12.64 -7.28
C GLN A 248 14.93 -12.60 -5.75
N GLY A 249 14.33 -11.66 -5.03
CA GLY A 249 14.36 -11.65 -3.57
C GLY A 249 13.40 -12.68 -2.97
N PRO A 250 13.52 -13.01 -1.67
CA PRO A 250 12.56 -13.87 -0.99
C PRO A 250 11.19 -13.19 -0.86
N TRP A 251 10.11 -13.98 -0.93
CA TRP A 251 8.73 -13.54 -0.77
C TRP A 251 8.06 -14.30 0.38
N THR A 252 6.96 -13.75 0.90
CA THR A 252 6.09 -14.43 1.87
C THR A 252 4.69 -14.56 1.28
N VAL A 253 4.16 -15.79 1.25
CA VAL A 253 2.76 -16.08 0.94
C VAL A 253 1.99 -16.25 2.24
N ILE A 254 0.86 -15.56 2.39
CA ILE A 254 0.05 -15.50 3.61
C ILE A 254 -1.41 -15.80 3.26
N HIS A 255 -2.01 -16.81 3.87
CA HIS A 255 -3.42 -17.14 3.74
C HIS A 255 -4.17 -16.76 5.03
N VAL A 256 -5.07 -15.78 4.94
CA VAL A 256 -5.87 -15.31 6.07
C VAL A 256 -7.16 -16.12 6.13
N ARG A 257 -7.19 -17.15 6.97
CA ARG A 257 -8.38 -17.98 7.19
C ARG A 257 -9.50 -17.20 7.87
N GLU A 258 -9.14 -16.37 8.84
CA GLU A 258 -10.08 -15.64 9.69
C GLU A 258 -9.48 -14.29 10.11
N ARG A 259 -10.29 -13.23 10.16
CA ARG A 259 -9.96 -11.92 10.73
C ARG A 259 -11.16 -11.45 11.55
N ARG A 260 -10.96 -11.31 12.86
CA ARG A 260 -11.99 -10.94 13.85
C ARG A 260 -11.77 -9.54 14.36
N LEU A 261 -12.86 -8.82 14.63
CA LEU A 261 -12.88 -7.48 15.25
C LEU A 261 -13.71 -7.46 16.55
N ASP A 262 -13.91 -8.65 17.14
CA ASP A 262 -14.70 -8.92 18.34
C ASP A 262 -13.92 -9.77 19.36
N ALA A 263 -12.59 -9.89 19.20
CA ALA A 263 -11.77 -10.71 20.08
C ALA A 263 -11.85 -10.21 21.54
N PRO A 264 -11.87 -11.11 22.54
CA PRO A 264 -11.96 -10.73 23.95
C PRO A 264 -10.74 -9.89 24.37
N PRO A 265 -10.83 -9.10 25.46
CA PRO A 265 -9.75 -8.21 25.92
C PRO A 265 -8.36 -8.89 25.99
N PRO A 266 -7.27 -8.14 25.80
CA PRO A 266 -5.90 -8.66 25.88
C PRO A 266 -5.65 -9.52 27.12
N GLY A 267 -5.19 -10.74 26.91
CA GLY A 267 -4.79 -11.66 27.98
C GLY A 267 -3.34 -11.42 28.43
N PRO A 268 -2.87 -12.12 29.48
CA PRO A 268 -1.47 -12.08 29.89
C PRO A 268 -0.53 -12.39 28.72
N GLY A 269 0.52 -11.57 28.54
CA GLY A 269 1.46 -11.69 27.43
C GLY A 269 1.08 -10.95 26.15
N VAL A 270 -0.09 -10.29 26.10
CA VAL A 270 -0.49 -9.39 25.01
C VAL A 270 -0.44 -7.95 25.53
N VAL A 271 0.31 -7.08 24.86
CA VAL A 271 0.36 -5.64 25.18
C VAL A 271 -0.94 -4.98 24.72
N PRO A 272 -1.68 -4.26 25.59
CA PRO A 272 -2.91 -3.57 25.21
C PRO A 272 -2.62 -2.27 24.46
N ALA A 273 -3.57 -1.80 23.64
CA ALA A 273 -3.46 -0.60 22.81
C ALA A 273 -3.07 0.67 23.59
N ALA A 274 -3.47 0.76 24.85
CA ALA A 274 -3.13 1.88 25.74
C ALA A 274 -1.65 1.91 26.21
N ALA A 275 -0.89 0.84 25.97
CA ALA A 275 0.54 0.72 26.29
C ALA A 275 1.44 0.69 25.03
N VAL A 276 0.86 0.92 23.84
CA VAL A 276 1.57 1.01 22.57
C VAL A 276 1.90 2.47 22.26
N ASP A 277 3.09 2.75 21.73
CA ASP A 277 3.54 4.09 21.40
C ASP A 277 2.81 4.69 20.18
N GLU A 278 2.87 6.02 20.03
CA GLU A 278 2.15 6.74 18.96
C GLU A 278 2.61 6.31 17.55
N ASN A 279 3.88 5.96 17.35
CA ASN A 279 4.43 5.59 16.04
C ASN A 279 4.07 4.15 15.63
N THR A 280 4.17 3.19 16.55
CA THR A 280 3.66 1.82 16.33
C THR A 280 2.17 1.83 16.07
N MET A 281 1.40 2.61 16.83
CA MET A 281 -0.05 2.70 16.66
C MET A 281 -0.46 3.39 15.36
N PHE A 282 0.28 4.41 14.92
CA PHE A 282 0.13 5.01 13.58
C PHE A 282 0.37 3.98 12.47
N GLY A 283 1.50 3.26 12.50
CA GLY A 283 1.82 2.24 11.51
C GLY A 283 0.81 1.08 11.47
N PHE A 284 0.35 0.62 12.63
CA PHE A 284 -0.76 -0.35 12.73
C PHE A 284 -2.07 0.21 12.16
N GLY A 285 -2.35 1.49 12.40
CA GLY A 285 -3.48 2.23 11.87
C GLY A 285 -3.51 2.24 10.33
N LEU A 286 -2.36 2.53 9.70
CA LEU A 286 -2.22 2.44 8.24
C LEU A 286 -2.53 1.03 7.72
N ARG A 287 -2.07 -0.04 8.40
CA ARG A 287 -2.44 -1.43 8.02
C ARG A 287 -3.95 -1.67 8.02
N GLN A 288 -4.74 -0.95 8.82
CA GLN A 288 -6.20 -1.10 8.82
C GLN A 288 -6.90 -0.53 7.57
N LEU A 289 -6.18 0.24 6.75
CA LEU A 289 -6.68 0.78 5.48
C LEU A 289 -6.60 -0.25 4.33
N GLN A 290 -5.92 -1.38 4.51
CA GLN A 290 -5.74 -2.39 3.46
C GLN A 290 -7.05 -3.00 2.92
N PRO A 291 -8.08 -3.32 3.73
CA PRO A 291 -9.38 -3.75 3.22
C PRO A 291 -10.06 -2.66 2.38
N LEU A 292 -9.93 -1.39 2.79
CA LEU A 292 -10.52 -0.25 2.10
C LEU A 292 -9.81 0.02 0.76
N ALA A 293 -8.49 -0.06 0.70
CA ALA A 293 -7.72 0.10 -0.55
C ALA A 293 -8.08 -0.98 -1.60
N LEU A 294 -8.40 -2.19 -1.14
CA LEU A 294 -8.90 -3.27 -1.98
C LEU A 294 -10.37 -3.04 -2.39
N GLU A 295 -11.23 -2.57 -1.48
CA GLU A 295 -12.65 -2.27 -1.75
C GLU A 295 -12.81 -1.14 -2.78
N LEU A 296 -12.03 -0.06 -2.64
CA LEU A 296 -12.07 1.12 -3.51
C LEU A 296 -11.31 0.93 -4.84
N GLY A 297 -10.60 -0.19 -5.01
CA GLY A 297 -9.85 -0.50 -6.24
C GLY A 297 -8.80 0.56 -6.59
N VAL A 298 -7.91 0.89 -5.64
CA VAL A 298 -6.84 1.87 -5.85
C VAL A 298 -6.02 1.55 -7.10
N THR A 299 -5.84 2.53 -7.97
CA THR A 299 -5.02 2.42 -9.18
C THR A 299 -4.05 3.59 -9.31
N VAL A 300 -2.86 3.32 -9.86
CA VAL A 300 -1.78 4.30 -10.05
C VAL A 300 -1.43 4.37 -11.53
N SER A 301 -1.07 5.57 -12.01
CA SER A 301 -0.64 5.79 -13.39
C SER A 301 0.75 5.18 -13.62
N PRO A 302 0.95 4.29 -14.61
CA PRO A 302 2.22 3.55 -14.82
C PRO A 302 3.48 4.41 -15.01
N ARG A 303 3.32 5.72 -15.24
CA ARG A 303 4.41 6.72 -15.23
C ARG A 303 5.07 6.92 -13.87
N TYR A 304 4.42 6.51 -12.78
CA TYR A 304 4.93 6.60 -11.42
C TYR A 304 5.41 5.22 -10.93
N GLY A 305 4.66 4.18 -11.24
CA GLY A 305 4.96 2.79 -10.92
C GLY A 305 3.67 1.99 -10.73
N ALA A 306 3.71 0.95 -9.88
CA ALA A 306 2.54 0.13 -9.54
C ALA A 306 2.12 0.33 -8.08
N TRP A 307 0.85 0.04 -7.78
CA TRP A 307 0.32 0.04 -6.41
C TRP A 307 0.54 -1.31 -5.74
N ASP A 308 1.13 -1.31 -4.54
CA ASP A 308 1.24 -2.50 -3.69
C ASP A 308 0.13 -2.49 -2.61
N PRO A 309 -0.97 -3.27 -2.76
CA PRO A 309 -2.01 -3.37 -1.74
C PRO A 309 -1.59 -4.11 -0.46
N THR A 310 -0.44 -4.81 -0.47
CA THR A 310 0.13 -5.44 0.73
C THR A 310 0.92 -4.45 1.57
N GLN A 311 1.53 -3.43 0.95
CA GLN A 311 2.30 -2.39 1.63
C GLN A 311 1.60 -1.03 1.80
N LEU A 312 0.60 -0.75 0.96
CA LEU A 312 0.01 0.59 0.78
C LEU A 312 1.03 1.62 0.30
N ASP A 313 1.85 1.24 -0.68
CA ASP A 313 2.90 2.06 -1.26
C ASP A 313 2.88 1.98 -2.79
N VAL A 314 3.44 3.00 -3.45
CA VAL A 314 3.74 2.97 -4.88
C VAL A 314 5.15 2.45 -5.06
N VAL A 315 5.25 1.23 -5.58
CA VAL A 315 6.52 0.57 -5.93
C VAL A 315 6.91 0.88 -7.37
N GLU A 316 8.11 0.47 -7.78
CA GLU A 316 8.65 0.80 -9.11
C GLU A 316 7.84 0.21 -10.27
N ASP A 317 7.44 -1.05 -10.17
CA ASP A 317 6.66 -1.76 -11.19
C ASP A 317 5.80 -2.90 -10.59
N GLU A 318 5.06 -3.61 -11.44
CA GLU A 318 4.20 -4.73 -11.02
C GLU A 318 5.00 -5.95 -10.50
N ALA A 319 6.30 -6.07 -10.82
CA ALA A 319 7.17 -7.15 -10.35
C ALA A 319 7.68 -6.89 -8.92
N ALA A 320 7.80 -5.62 -8.53
CA ALA A 320 8.00 -5.20 -7.15
C ALA A 320 6.74 -5.33 -6.27
N ALA A 321 5.54 -5.24 -6.86
CA ALA A 321 4.28 -5.14 -6.12
C ALA A 321 3.79 -6.48 -5.54
N GLY A 322 3.44 -6.47 -4.25
CA GLY A 322 2.60 -7.50 -3.64
C GLY A 322 1.21 -7.61 -4.26
N VAL A 323 0.58 -8.78 -4.11
CA VAL A 323 -0.74 -9.09 -4.68
C VAL A 323 -1.63 -9.72 -3.62
N VAL A 324 -2.94 -9.43 -3.65
CA VAL A 324 -3.95 -10.07 -2.79
C VAL A 324 -5.00 -10.76 -3.67
N LEU A 325 -5.17 -12.06 -3.48
CA LEU A 325 -6.10 -12.91 -4.21
C LEU A 325 -7.26 -13.36 -3.29
N PRO A 326 -8.53 -13.27 -3.70
CA PRO A 326 -9.63 -13.91 -2.97
C PRO A 326 -9.55 -15.43 -3.09
N VAL A 327 -9.81 -16.16 -2.00
CA VAL A 327 -9.95 -17.63 -2.08
C VAL A 327 -11.27 -17.99 -2.77
N ARG A 328 -11.28 -19.10 -3.51
CA ARG A 328 -12.52 -19.68 -4.02
C ARG A 328 -13.30 -20.31 -2.88
N THR A 329 -14.41 -19.69 -2.48
CA THR A 329 -15.44 -20.35 -1.70
C THR A 329 -16.06 -21.46 -2.55
N THR A 330 -15.74 -22.72 -2.23
CA THR A 330 -16.52 -23.87 -2.70
C THR A 330 -17.95 -23.73 -2.19
N ALA A 331 -18.93 -23.67 -3.08
CA ALA A 331 -20.33 -23.76 -2.69
C ALA A 331 -20.59 -25.12 -2.00
N PRO A 332 -21.45 -25.16 -0.96
CA PRO A 332 -21.79 -26.37 -0.22
C PRO A 332 -22.66 -27.34 -1.03
#